data_AF-A0A959BKN6-F1
#
_entry.id   AF-A0A959BKN6-F1
#
_cell.length_a   1.000
_cell.length_b   1.000
_cell.length_c   1.000
_cell.angle_alpha   90.00
_cell.angle_beta   90.00
_cell.angle_gamma   90.00
#
_symmetry.space_group_name_H-M   'P 1'
#
loop_
_entity.id
_entity.type
_entity.pdbx_description
1 polymer ?
#
loop_
_entity_poly.entity_id
_entity_poly.type
_entity_poly.pdbx_seq_one_letter_code
_entity_poly.pdbx_strand_id
1 'polypeptide(L)'
;CWFEVYAGTAMPTPGVDYTDGGMRLALNTWEGCGGEAFEGQLTDLSCAGGDGTFEFDSAGPVYIVIRGGGADYGATGVTIDNVSVRALE
;
A
#
# COMPACT_ATOMS: atom_id res chain seq x y z
N CYS A 1 -2.46 -9.81 9.72
CA CYS A 1 -1.37 -9.31 8.85
C CYS A 1 -1.65 -7.86 8.51
N TRP A 2 -0.67 -7.19 7.93
CA TRP A 2 -0.79 -5.86 7.38
C TRP A 2 -0.38 -5.85 5.91
N PHE A 3 -0.92 -4.89 5.20
CA PHE A 3 -0.66 -4.59 3.79
C PHE A 3 -0.61 -3.08 3.65
N GLU A 4 0.42 -2.57 2.98
CA GLU A 4 0.64 -1.14 2.87
C GLU A 4 1.24 -0.78 1.51
N VAL A 5 0.87 0.39 0.99
CA VAL A 5 1.32 0.94 -0.28
C VAL A 5 2.02 2.26 -0.01
N TYR A 6 3.23 2.40 -0.55
CA TYR A 6 4.06 3.60 -0.46
C TYR A 6 4.33 4.15 -1.85
N ALA A 7 4.53 5.47 -1.91
CA ALA A 7 4.99 6.16 -3.10
C ALA A 7 6.03 7.19 -2.70
N GLY A 8 7.29 6.93 -3.07
CA GLY A 8 8.45 7.75 -2.73
C GLY A 8 9.44 7.87 -3.89
N THR A 9 10.50 8.66 -3.69
CA THR A 9 11.55 8.92 -4.67
C THR A 9 12.85 8.18 -4.35
N ALA A 10 13.02 7.70 -3.12
CA ALA A 10 14.14 6.85 -2.74
C ALA A 10 13.99 5.46 -3.38
N MET A 11 15.08 4.91 -3.92
CA MET A 11 15.10 3.54 -4.45
C MET A 11 14.98 2.53 -3.30
N PRO A 12 14.07 1.53 -3.36
CA PRO A 12 13.94 0.53 -2.32
C PRO A 12 15.20 -0.34 -2.21
N THR A 13 15.62 -0.62 -0.99
CA THR A 13 16.77 -1.48 -0.69
C THR A 13 16.29 -2.85 -0.21
N PRO A 14 16.76 -3.96 -0.80
CA PRO A 14 16.39 -5.31 -0.34
C PRO A 14 16.65 -5.51 1.15
N GLY A 15 15.66 -6.07 1.86
CA GLY A 15 15.75 -6.36 3.29
C GLY A 15 15.62 -5.15 4.23
N VAL A 16 15.34 -3.96 3.70
CA VAL A 16 15.11 -2.74 4.49
C VAL A 16 13.67 -2.29 4.30
N ASP A 17 13.00 -1.96 5.41
CA ASP A 17 11.64 -1.42 5.37
C ASP A 17 11.61 -0.09 4.63
N TYR A 18 10.80 -0.03 3.58
CA TYR A 18 10.61 1.19 2.82
C TYR A 18 9.68 2.16 3.57
N THR A 19 10.15 3.38 3.82
CA THR A 19 9.39 4.41 4.56
C THR A 19 9.29 5.74 3.84
N ASP A 20 9.97 5.90 2.69
CA ASP A 20 10.02 7.16 1.95
C ASP A 20 8.65 7.52 1.33
N GLY A 21 8.37 8.83 1.28
CA GLY A 21 7.11 9.39 0.80
C GLY A 21 5.89 9.15 1.70
N GLY A 22 5.98 8.25 2.68
CA GLY A 22 4.87 7.93 3.57
C GLY A 22 3.83 6.99 2.97
N MET A 23 3.03 6.42 3.86
CA MET A 23 2.02 5.40 3.56
C MET A 23 0.82 6.03 2.85
N ARG A 24 0.45 5.49 1.68
CA ARG A 24 -0.65 5.99 0.85
C ARG A 24 -1.94 5.25 1.10
N LEU A 25 -1.86 3.92 1.18
CA LEU A 25 -2.96 3.02 1.48
C LEU A 25 -2.46 1.96 2.44
N ALA A 26 -3.29 1.54 3.38
CA ALA A 26 -2.95 0.47 4.29
C ALA A 26 -4.18 -0.29 4.76
N LEU A 27 -3.94 -1.50 5.24
CA LEU A 27 -4.90 -2.40 5.83
C LEU A 27 -4.17 -3.18 6.93
N ASN A 28 -4.82 -3.32 8.08
CA ASN A 28 -4.27 -4.07 9.19
C ASN A 28 -5.38 -4.87 9.88
N THR A 29 -5.31 -6.20 9.76
CA THR A 29 -6.34 -7.08 10.32
C THR A 29 -6.35 -7.07 11.84
N TRP A 30 -5.26 -6.65 12.48
CA TRP A 30 -5.18 -6.51 13.94
C TRP A 30 -5.79 -5.20 14.44
N GLU A 31 -5.95 -4.22 13.56
CA GLU A 31 -6.67 -2.96 13.82
C GLU A 31 -8.13 -3.02 13.37
N GLY A 32 -8.62 -4.22 13.01
CA GLY A 32 -10.01 -4.46 12.67
C GLY A 32 -10.39 -4.11 11.24
N CYS A 33 -9.42 -3.90 10.34
CA CYS A 33 -9.70 -3.61 8.93
C CYS A 33 -9.13 -4.67 7.99
N GLY A 34 -9.92 -5.06 6.98
CA GLY A 34 -9.50 -6.02 5.96
C GLY A 34 -9.36 -7.46 6.42
N GLY A 35 -10.15 -7.87 7.41
CA GLY A 35 -10.20 -9.25 7.90
C GLY A 35 -10.90 -10.23 6.95
N GLU A 36 -11.62 -9.71 5.95
CA GLU A 36 -12.39 -10.50 4.97
C GLU A 36 -12.00 -10.09 3.55
N ALA A 37 -12.15 -11.01 2.60
CA ALA A 37 -11.99 -10.71 1.17
C ALA A 37 -13.06 -9.71 0.72
N PHE A 38 -12.70 -8.81 -0.19
CA PHE A 38 -13.61 -7.82 -0.76
C PHE A 38 -13.32 -7.60 -2.25
N GLU A 39 -14.34 -7.15 -2.97
CA GLU A 39 -14.26 -6.70 -4.36
C GLU A 39 -14.55 -5.19 -4.39
N GLY A 40 -13.60 -4.38 -4.86
CA GLY A 40 -13.70 -2.91 -4.85
C GLY A 40 -12.34 -2.23 -4.82
N GLN A 41 -12.32 -0.89 -4.75
CA GLN A 41 -11.06 -0.17 -4.59
C GLN A 41 -10.62 -0.20 -3.12
N LEU A 42 -9.31 -0.35 -2.88
CA LEU A 42 -8.79 -0.29 -1.51
C LEU A 42 -9.00 1.08 -0.85
N THR A 43 -9.04 2.15 -1.65
CA THR A 43 -9.40 3.52 -1.23
C THR A 43 -10.80 3.58 -0.61
N ASP A 44 -11.75 2.77 -1.08
CA ASP A 44 -13.11 2.74 -0.56
C ASP A 44 -13.19 2.12 0.85
N LEU A 45 -12.25 1.22 1.19
CA LEU A 45 -12.18 0.59 2.50
C LEU A 45 -11.73 1.55 3.60
N SER A 46 -10.98 2.61 3.23
CA SER A 46 -10.58 3.73 4.11
C SER A 46 -9.99 3.30 5.48
N CYS A 47 -9.22 2.21 5.52
CA CYS A 47 -8.67 1.68 6.78
C CYS A 47 -7.64 2.62 7.43
N ALA A 48 -6.55 2.90 6.70
CA ALA A 48 -5.42 3.68 7.16
C ALA A 48 -4.62 4.22 5.96
N GLY A 49 -3.83 5.27 6.20
CA GLY A 49 -3.14 6.02 5.15
C GLY A 49 -3.93 7.24 4.72
N GLY A 50 -3.85 7.57 3.43
CA GLY A 50 -4.63 8.64 2.79
C GLY A 50 -5.67 8.07 1.83
N ASP A 51 -6.01 8.85 0.82
CA ASP A 51 -6.95 8.50 -0.27
C ASP A 51 -6.24 7.83 -1.47
N GLY A 52 -5.02 7.34 -1.27
CA GLY A 52 -4.20 6.74 -2.33
C GLY A 52 -3.60 7.75 -3.31
N THR A 53 -3.81 9.05 -3.12
CA THR A 53 -3.20 10.08 -3.96
C THR A 53 -1.80 10.46 -3.49
N PHE A 54 -0.99 10.96 -4.42
CA PHE A 54 0.35 11.47 -4.15
C PHE A 54 0.77 12.45 -5.24
N GLU A 55 1.63 13.40 -4.88
CA GLU A 55 2.22 14.39 -5.77
C GLU A 55 3.72 14.53 -5.45
N PHE A 56 4.52 14.90 -6.45
CA PHE A 56 5.95 15.18 -6.30
C PHE A 56 6.29 16.51 -6.95
N ASP A 57 7.03 17.36 -6.24
CA ASP A 57 7.40 18.71 -6.69
C ASP A 57 8.37 18.73 -7.88
N SER A 58 8.96 17.59 -8.22
CA SER A 58 9.97 17.49 -9.27
C SER A 58 9.79 16.23 -10.12
N ALA A 59 10.11 16.36 -11.41
CA ALA A 59 10.13 15.23 -12.32
C ALA A 59 11.29 14.28 -11.95
N GLY A 60 11.00 12.99 -11.90
CA GLY A 60 11.98 11.97 -11.55
C GLY A 60 11.34 10.60 -11.41
N PRO A 61 12.15 9.56 -11.16
CA PRO A 61 11.62 8.24 -10.88
C PRO A 61 10.84 8.25 -9.56
N VAL A 62 9.68 7.61 -9.59
CA VAL A 62 8.86 7.33 -8.41
C VAL A 62 8.78 5.82 -8.25
N TYR A 63 8.95 5.36 -7.02
CA TYR A 63 8.84 3.96 -6.66
C TYR A 63 7.52 3.74 -5.95
N ILE A 64 6.67 2.90 -6.55
CA ILE A 64 5.51 2.33 -5.88
C ILE A 64 5.96 1.05 -5.20
N VAL A 65 5.87 1.03 -3.88
CA VAL A 65 6.30 -0.11 -3.06
C VAL A 65 5.08 -0.67 -2.34
N ILE A 66 4.77 -1.93 -2.61
CA ILE A 66 3.76 -2.69 -1.91
C ILE A 66 4.48 -3.59 -0.92
N ARG A 67 4.17 -3.41 0.37
CA ARG A 67 4.73 -4.22 1.44
C ARG A 67 3.61 -4.90 2.21
N GLY A 68 3.90 -6.11 2.66
CA GLY A 68 3.05 -6.86 3.56
C GLY A 68 3.88 -7.46 4.68
N GLY A 69 3.23 -7.76 5.80
CA GLY A 69 3.87 -8.48 6.88
C GLY A 69 2.87 -9.00 7.90
N GLY A 70 3.34 -9.87 8.77
CA GLY A 70 2.52 -10.45 9.81
C GLY A 70 3.26 -11.56 10.54
N ALA A 71 2.80 -11.87 11.76
CA ALA A 71 3.22 -13.09 12.44
C ALA A 71 2.77 -14.34 11.67
N ASP A 72 1.62 -14.26 10.99
CA ASP A 72 1.06 -15.29 10.12
C ASP A 72 0.32 -14.63 8.94
N TYR A 73 0.50 -15.21 7.76
CA TYR A 73 -0.16 -14.85 6.50
C TYR A 73 -1.29 -15.82 6.13
N GLY A 74 -1.48 -16.88 6.92
CA GLY A 74 -2.33 -18.00 6.56
C GLY A 74 -1.80 -18.77 5.35
N ALA A 75 -2.57 -19.77 4.91
CA ALA A 75 -2.19 -20.62 3.79
C ALA A 75 -2.24 -19.92 2.41
N THR A 76 -2.97 -18.81 2.32
CA THR A 76 -3.25 -18.11 1.05
C THR A 76 -2.57 -16.76 0.94
N GLY A 77 -2.00 -16.24 2.03
CA GLY A 77 -1.38 -14.92 2.05
C GLY A 77 -2.36 -13.78 1.74
N VAL A 78 -1.80 -12.67 1.26
CA VAL A 78 -2.56 -11.52 0.75
C VAL A 78 -2.50 -11.57 -0.77
N THR A 79 -3.66 -11.57 -1.42
CA THR A 79 -3.78 -11.47 -2.88
C THR A 79 -4.43 -10.14 -3.23
N ILE A 80 -3.89 -9.47 -4.25
CA ILE A 80 -4.44 -8.24 -4.82
C ILE A 80 -4.49 -8.39 -6.34
N ASP A 81 -5.41 -7.67 -6.97
CA ASP A 81 -5.51 -7.59 -8.43
C ASP A 81 -5.86 -6.17 -8.85
N ASN A 82 -5.70 -5.86 -10.15
CA ASN A 82 -6.08 -4.59 -10.78
C ASN A 82 -5.41 -3.33 -10.19
N VAL A 83 -4.15 -3.46 -9.77
CA VAL A 83 -3.34 -2.31 -9.31
C VAL A 83 -3.15 -1.32 -10.47
N SER A 84 -3.56 -0.06 -10.27
CA SER A 84 -3.38 0.99 -11.27
C SER A 84 -2.92 2.31 -10.64
N VAL A 85 -2.07 3.02 -11.36
CA VAL A 85 -1.66 4.41 -11.06
C VAL A 85 -2.18 5.27 -12.19
N ARG A 86 -2.91 6.34 -11.86
CA ARG A 86 -3.59 7.22 -12.83
C ARG A 86 -3.40 8.67 -12.40
N ALA A 87 -3.35 9.58 -13.37
CA ALA A 87 -3.45 11.00 -13.08
C ALA A 87 -4.85 11.33 -12.53
N LEU A 88 -4.93 12.30 -11.63
CA LEU A 88 -6.19 12.90 -11.20
C LEU A 88 -6.61 13.96 -12.23
N GLU A 89 -7.92 14.08 -12.47
CA GLU A 89 -8.51 15.12 -13.32
C GLU A 89 -8.79 16.41 -12.55
#